data_AF-A0A7C7BU08-F1
#
_entry.id   AF-A0A7C7BU08-F1
#
_cell.length_a   1.000
_cell.length_b   1.000
_cell.length_c   1.000
_cell.angle_alpha   90.00
_cell.angle_beta   90.00
_cell.angle_gamma   90.00
#
_symmetry.space_group_name_H-M   'P 1'
#
loop_
_entity.id
_entity.type
_entity.pdbx_description
1 polymer ?
#
loop_
_entity_poly.entity_id
_entity_poly.type
_entity_poly.pdbx_seq_one_letter_code
_entity_poly.pdbx_strand_id
1 'polypeptide(L)'
;MAVEPKYRHNLHLLCPWMATLVREPCIVDVIEDLLGPDILLYTSRFFIKGPETEAFAAWHQDCTYFGLRPFDHVTAWVALSDVPLESGPVEFASGSHIRGPLNQRSKMVEGSVNTAGQSIVEWFDQSQTEFAVLKAGQFSLHHTCSVHQSGANKAAHNRIGVALSFIPTRVRTIGSVRMGATLIRGQDSYKHLDHVLPSKTEFGSAERDRHNTSFKKYLENFNEQLALHELNLPAT
;
A
#
# COMPACT_ATOMS: atom_id res chain seq x y z
N MET A 1 8.89 -11.29 -21.23
CA MET A 1 9.94 -10.77 -20.33
C MET A 1 9.30 -10.51 -18.98
N ALA A 2 9.92 -10.91 -17.87
CA ALA A 2 9.41 -10.57 -16.54
C ALA A 2 9.59 -9.06 -16.30
N VAL A 3 8.54 -8.39 -15.84
CA VAL A 3 8.61 -6.95 -15.48
C VAL A 3 9.42 -6.82 -14.18
N GLU A 4 10.42 -5.93 -14.17
CA GLU A 4 11.19 -5.66 -12.95
C GLU A 4 10.26 -5.23 -11.80
N PRO A 5 10.43 -5.75 -10.57
CA PRO A 5 9.53 -5.46 -9.45
C PRO A 5 9.36 -3.97 -9.12
N LYS A 6 10.38 -3.15 -9.39
CA LYS A 6 10.34 -1.70 -9.17
C LYS A 6 9.23 -0.99 -9.95
N TYR A 7 8.86 -1.50 -11.12
CA TYR A 7 7.79 -0.91 -11.94
C TYR A 7 6.38 -1.22 -11.41
N ARG A 8 6.25 -2.00 -10.33
CA ARG A 8 5.00 -2.07 -9.57
C ARG A 8 4.88 -0.98 -8.51
N HIS A 9 5.95 -0.23 -8.22
CA HIS A 9 6.01 0.74 -7.14
C HIS A 9 6.12 2.15 -7.70
N ASN A 10 5.45 3.11 -7.05
CA ASN A 10 5.56 4.56 -7.29
C ASN A 10 5.47 4.98 -8.76
N LEU A 11 4.63 4.31 -9.56
CA LEU A 11 4.44 4.63 -10.99
C LEU A 11 3.90 6.05 -11.22
N HIS A 12 3.30 6.71 -10.22
CA HIS A 12 2.96 8.13 -10.29
C HIS A 12 4.18 9.03 -10.56
N LEU A 13 5.39 8.55 -10.24
CA LEU A 13 6.66 9.22 -10.54
C LEU A 13 7.18 8.97 -11.96
N LEU A 14 6.60 8.02 -12.69
CA LEU A 14 7.00 7.63 -14.04
C LEU A 14 5.96 7.98 -15.11
N CYS A 15 4.67 7.87 -14.78
CA CYS A 15 3.57 7.99 -15.74
C CYS A 15 2.64 9.16 -15.38
N PRO A 16 2.45 10.15 -16.29
CA PRO A 16 1.57 11.30 -16.03
C PRO A 16 0.13 10.91 -15.69
N TRP A 17 -0.42 9.88 -16.33
CA TRP A 17 -1.78 9.41 -16.04
C TRP A 17 -1.92 8.94 -14.58
N MET A 18 -0.88 8.31 -14.04
CA MET A 18 -0.88 7.85 -12.64
C MET A 18 -0.69 9.05 -11.70
N ALA A 19 0.08 10.07 -12.09
CA ALA A 19 0.17 11.32 -11.35
C ALA A 19 -1.16 12.09 -11.30
N THR A 20 -2.00 11.95 -12.33
CA THR A 20 -3.39 12.43 -12.34
C THR A 20 -4.27 11.58 -11.42
N LEU A 21 -4.23 10.25 -11.54
CA LEU A 21 -5.07 9.35 -10.73
C LEU A 21 -4.91 9.58 -9.22
N VAL A 22 -3.67 9.76 -8.74
CA VAL A 22 -3.43 9.98 -7.29
C VAL A 22 -3.94 11.33 -6.76
N ARG A 23 -4.45 12.19 -7.65
CA ARG A 23 -5.08 13.48 -7.34
C ARG A 23 -6.55 13.53 -7.72
N GLU A 24 -7.15 12.40 -8.08
CA GLU A 24 -8.54 12.35 -8.50
C GLU A 24 -9.45 12.87 -7.37
N PRO A 25 -10.26 13.93 -7.60
CA PRO A 25 -11.05 14.56 -6.54
C PRO A 25 -11.94 13.58 -5.78
N CYS A 26 -12.59 12.64 -6.48
CA CYS A 26 -13.46 11.66 -5.83
C CYS A 26 -12.76 10.75 -4.81
N ILE A 27 -11.43 10.57 -4.95
CA ILE A 27 -10.61 9.85 -3.97
C ILE A 27 -10.12 10.82 -2.89
N VAL A 28 -9.50 11.94 -3.30
CA VAL A 28 -8.81 12.84 -2.37
C VAL A 28 -9.79 13.53 -1.41
N ASP A 29 -11.01 13.84 -1.85
CA ASP A 29 -12.04 14.46 -1.00
C ASP A 29 -12.41 13.54 0.19
N VAL A 30 -12.60 12.25 -0.07
CA VAL A 30 -12.89 11.27 1.00
C VAL A 30 -11.66 11.02 1.88
N ILE A 31 -10.46 11.09 1.32
CA ILE A 31 -9.22 11.02 2.11
C ILE A 31 -9.07 12.24 3.03
N GLU A 32 -9.45 13.43 2.57
CA GLU A 32 -9.45 14.64 3.38
C GLU A 32 -10.41 14.53 4.56
N ASP A 33 -11.61 13.98 4.37
CA ASP A 33 -12.56 13.72 5.46
C ASP A 33 -11.95 12.82 6.55
N LEU A 34 -11.05 11.90 6.20
CA LEU A 34 -10.42 10.95 7.12
C LEU A 34 -9.11 11.47 7.75
N LEU A 35 -8.28 12.19 6.99
CA LEU A 35 -6.91 12.54 7.40
C LEU A 35 -6.71 14.04 7.70
N GLY A 36 -7.63 14.89 7.23
CA GLY A 36 -7.52 16.34 7.23
C GLY A 36 -6.96 16.91 5.91
N PRO A 37 -6.79 18.24 5.81
CA PRO A 37 -6.59 18.95 4.54
C PRO A 37 -5.18 18.82 3.94
N ASP A 38 -4.18 18.49 4.76
CA ASP A 38 -2.78 18.46 4.36
C ASP A 38 -2.31 17.04 4.08
N ILE A 39 -2.36 16.63 2.81
CA ILE A 39 -2.26 15.22 2.39
C ILE A 39 -1.01 14.98 1.54
N LEU A 40 -0.26 13.95 1.93
CA LEU A 40 0.83 13.36 1.18
C LEU A 40 0.41 11.98 0.65
N LEU A 41 0.87 11.63 -0.55
CA LEU A 41 0.92 10.26 -1.03
C LEU A 41 2.30 9.68 -0.70
N TYR A 42 2.35 8.75 0.24
CA TYR A 42 3.57 8.09 0.70
C TYR A 42 4.11 7.12 -0.36
N THR A 43 3.27 6.22 -0.86
CA THR A 43 3.62 5.26 -1.90
C THR A 43 2.41 4.93 -2.77
N SER A 44 2.65 4.36 -3.96
CA SER A 44 1.61 3.69 -4.75
C SER A 44 2.10 2.33 -5.21
N ARG A 45 1.26 1.30 -5.22
CA ARG A 45 1.67 -0.05 -5.62
C ARG A 45 0.62 -0.81 -6.41
N PHE A 46 1.04 -1.43 -7.51
CA PHE A 46 0.20 -2.31 -8.31
C PHE A 46 0.14 -3.72 -7.71
N PHE A 47 -1.08 -4.24 -7.64
CA PHE A 47 -1.41 -5.61 -7.27
C PHE A 47 -2.15 -6.26 -8.42
N ILE A 48 -1.38 -6.97 -9.25
CA ILE A 48 -1.88 -7.63 -10.46
C ILE A 48 -1.87 -9.13 -10.23
N LYS A 49 -3.03 -9.77 -10.36
CA LYS A 49 -3.16 -11.22 -10.42
C LYS A 49 -3.56 -11.63 -11.84
N GLY A 50 -2.76 -12.46 -12.47
CA GLY A 50 -3.07 -13.03 -13.79
C GLY A 50 -4.32 -13.91 -13.74
N PRO A 51 -4.88 -14.31 -14.89
CA PRO A 51 -5.98 -15.28 -14.92
C PRO A 51 -5.55 -16.60 -14.27
N GLU A 52 -6.47 -17.26 -13.58
CA GLU A 52 -6.30 -18.61 -13.02
C GLU A 52 -5.01 -18.80 -12.20
N THR A 53 -4.57 -17.77 -11.49
CA THR A 53 -3.36 -17.82 -10.67
C THR A 53 -3.69 -18.14 -9.21
N GLU A 54 -2.92 -19.05 -8.63
CA GLU A 54 -2.95 -19.38 -7.20
C GLU A 54 -2.32 -18.31 -6.30
N ALA A 55 -1.81 -17.22 -6.88
CA ALA A 55 -1.15 -16.15 -6.13
C ALA A 55 -2.10 -15.48 -5.13
N PHE A 56 -1.72 -15.43 -3.85
CA PHE A 56 -2.54 -14.88 -2.77
C PHE A 56 -1.74 -13.94 -1.87
N ALA A 57 -2.43 -13.17 -1.03
CA ALA A 57 -1.83 -12.41 0.06
C ALA A 57 -2.46 -12.94 1.36
N ALA A 58 -1.66 -13.41 2.30
CA ALA A 58 -2.16 -13.86 3.61
C ALA A 58 -2.62 -12.68 4.49
N TRP A 59 -3.32 -12.99 5.58
CA TRP A 59 -3.74 -11.99 6.57
C TRP A 59 -2.57 -11.17 7.09
N HIS A 60 -2.63 -9.85 6.90
CA HIS A 60 -1.58 -8.91 7.27
C HIS A 60 -2.14 -7.51 7.57
N GLN A 61 -1.31 -6.66 8.13
CA GLN A 61 -1.53 -5.21 8.22
C GLN A 61 -0.39 -4.47 7.50
N ASP A 62 -0.72 -3.37 6.83
CA ASP A 62 0.24 -2.54 6.09
C ASP A 62 1.25 -1.84 7.04
N CYS A 63 0.78 -1.50 8.24
CA CYS A 63 1.51 -0.65 9.17
C CYS A 63 2.88 -1.18 9.62
N THR A 64 3.07 -2.51 9.56
CA THR A 64 4.21 -3.19 10.16
C THR A 64 5.53 -2.84 9.51
N TYR A 65 5.56 -2.69 8.18
CA TYR A 65 6.82 -2.44 7.46
C TYR A 65 6.90 -1.06 6.78
N PHE A 66 5.90 -0.19 6.97
CA PHE A 66 5.98 1.19 6.51
C PHE A 66 6.78 2.10 7.45
N GLY A 67 6.81 1.82 8.75
CA GLY A 67 7.55 2.64 9.71
C GLY A 67 6.98 4.05 9.88
N LEU A 68 5.66 4.21 9.76
CA LEU A 68 4.96 5.50 9.89
C LEU A 68 4.43 5.72 11.32
N ARG A 69 4.59 6.92 11.87
CA ARG A 69 3.98 7.34 13.15
C ARG A 69 3.45 8.79 13.09
N PRO A 70 2.28 9.07 13.72
CA PRO A 70 1.29 8.11 14.21
C PRO A 70 0.77 7.21 13.07
N PHE A 71 -0.04 6.20 13.37
CA PHE A 71 -0.58 5.26 12.38
C PHE A 71 -1.66 5.89 11.48
N ASP A 72 -1.64 7.21 11.28
CA ASP A 72 -2.58 7.95 10.46
C ASP A 72 -2.26 7.69 8.98
N HIS A 73 -2.70 6.56 8.46
CA HIS A 73 -2.50 6.15 7.08
C HIS A 73 -3.74 5.43 6.58
N VAL A 74 -4.17 5.84 5.38
CA VAL A 74 -5.30 5.24 4.67
C VAL A 74 -4.81 4.78 3.31
N THR A 75 -5.04 3.51 3.00
CA THR A 75 -4.88 2.97 1.65
C THR A 75 -6.19 3.15 0.89
N ALA A 76 -6.14 3.80 -0.26
CA ALA A 76 -7.18 3.67 -1.27
C ALA A 76 -6.78 2.58 -2.27
N TRP A 77 -7.52 1.47 -2.30
CA TRP A 77 -7.31 0.40 -3.26
C TRP A 77 -8.26 0.61 -4.45
N VAL A 78 -7.72 1.07 -5.57
CA VAL A 78 -8.48 1.42 -6.78
C VAL A 78 -8.51 0.24 -7.74
N ALA A 79 -9.70 -0.17 -8.16
CA ALA A 79 -9.93 -1.22 -9.13
C ALA A 79 -9.71 -0.68 -10.55
N LEU A 80 -8.68 -1.18 -11.26
CA LEU A 80 -8.44 -0.86 -12.68
C LEU A 80 -9.04 -1.92 -13.62
N SER A 81 -9.56 -3.00 -13.06
CA SER A 81 -10.40 -4.01 -13.72
C SER A 81 -11.59 -4.32 -12.82
N ASP A 82 -12.61 -5.00 -13.34
CA ASP A 82 -13.63 -5.60 -12.49
C ASP A 82 -12.99 -6.60 -11.51
N VAL A 83 -13.51 -6.63 -10.29
CA VAL A 83 -13.06 -7.47 -9.17
C VAL A 83 -14.26 -8.25 -8.62
N PRO A 84 -14.81 -9.22 -9.38
CA PRO A 84 -15.82 -10.13 -8.86
C PRO A 84 -15.21 -11.06 -7.80
N LEU A 85 -16.06 -11.77 -7.04
CA LEU A 85 -15.62 -12.60 -5.91
C LEU A 85 -14.59 -13.67 -6.34
N GLU A 86 -14.78 -14.29 -7.50
CA GLU A 86 -13.88 -15.30 -8.06
C GLU A 86 -12.49 -14.76 -8.43
N SER A 87 -12.34 -13.44 -8.58
CA SER A 87 -11.05 -12.81 -8.89
C SER A 87 -10.16 -12.55 -7.67
N GLY A 88 -10.64 -13.00 -6.50
CA GLY A 88 -9.96 -12.85 -5.22
C GLY A 88 -9.90 -11.39 -4.78
N PRO A 89 -11.02 -10.73 -4.48
CA PRO A 89 -11.03 -9.37 -3.93
C PRO A 89 -10.22 -9.27 -2.62
N VAL A 90 -9.93 -8.05 -2.19
CA VAL A 90 -9.39 -7.83 -0.85
C VAL A 90 -10.49 -8.19 0.15
N GLU A 91 -10.12 -8.98 1.15
CA GLU A 91 -10.99 -9.38 2.27
C GLU A 91 -10.48 -8.71 3.54
N PHE A 92 -11.39 -8.08 4.29
CA PHE A 92 -11.08 -7.35 5.51
C PHE A 92 -11.70 -8.02 6.72
N ALA A 93 -10.96 -8.12 7.83
CA ALA A 93 -11.53 -8.47 9.11
C ALA A 93 -12.12 -7.21 9.76
N SER A 94 -13.45 -7.15 9.88
CA SER A 94 -14.18 -5.97 10.33
C SER A 94 -13.77 -5.53 11.73
N GLY A 95 -13.54 -4.23 11.93
CA GLY A 95 -13.14 -3.66 13.22
C GLY A 95 -11.72 -3.99 13.71
N SER A 96 -10.97 -4.83 13.00
CA SER A 96 -9.62 -5.28 13.42
C SER A 96 -8.62 -4.15 13.67
N HIS A 97 -8.74 -3.04 12.95
CA HIS A 97 -7.87 -1.87 13.06
C HIS A 97 -7.90 -1.17 14.43
N ILE A 98 -8.98 -1.33 15.20
CA ILE A 98 -9.14 -0.71 16.54
C ILE A 98 -8.10 -1.25 17.53
N ARG A 99 -7.60 -2.47 17.31
CA ARG A 99 -6.56 -3.08 18.14
C ARG A 99 -5.16 -2.52 17.88
N GLY A 100 -4.99 -1.70 16.86
CA GLY A 100 -3.69 -1.20 16.44
C GLY A 100 -2.81 -2.29 15.79
N PRO A 101 -1.48 -2.13 15.81
CA PRO A 101 -0.57 -3.10 15.19
C PRO A 101 -0.58 -4.44 15.94
N LEU A 102 -0.72 -5.53 15.21
CA LEU A 102 -0.62 -6.91 15.69
C LEU A 102 0.72 -7.52 15.29
N ASN A 103 1.11 -8.58 16.00
CA ASN A 103 2.32 -9.32 15.67
C ASN A 103 2.19 -10.08 14.34
N GLN A 104 3.14 -9.86 13.44
CA GLN A 104 3.28 -10.53 12.15
C GLN A 104 4.66 -11.18 12.02
N ARG A 105 4.78 -12.31 11.31
CA ARG A 105 6.08 -12.90 10.95
C ARG A 105 6.27 -12.90 9.45
N SER A 106 7.49 -12.60 9.00
CA SER A 106 7.90 -12.70 7.60
C SER A 106 8.24 -14.14 7.21
N LYS A 107 8.25 -14.41 5.90
CA LYS A 107 8.61 -15.71 5.28
C LYS A 107 7.80 -16.91 5.78
N MET A 108 6.60 -16.68 6.29
CA MET A 108 5.70 -17.73 6.77
C MET A 108 4.95 -18.41 5.64
N VAL A 109 4.78 -17.71 4.51
CA VAL A 109 3.88 -18.12 3.44
C VAL A 109 4.60 -18.10 2.09
N GLU A 110 4.94 -19.28 1.59
CA GLU A 110 5.46 -19.47 0.24
C GLU A 110 4.40 -19.10 -0.82
N GLY A 111 4.80 -18.41 -1.88
CA GLY A 111 3.88 -17.98 -2.95
C GLY A 111 3.02 -16.74 -2.66
N SER A 112 3.16 -16.11 -1.49
CA SER A 112 2.45 -14.87 -1.16
C SER A 112 2.96 -13.68 -1.99
N VAL A 113 2.04 -12.86 -2.51
CA VAL A 113 2.37 -11.65 -3.29
C VAL A 113 2.83 -10.47 -2.43
N ASN A 114 2.70 -10.58 -1.11
CA ASN A 114 3.22 -9.61 -0.16
C ASN A 114 4.74 -9.70 -0.10
N THR A 115 5.43 -8.56 -0.09
CA THR A 115 6.90 -8.50 -0.22
C THR A 115 7.65 -9.37 0.78
N ALA A 116 7.16 -9.50 2.01
CA ALA A 116 7.79 -10.32 3.04
C ALA A 116 7.26 -11.75 3.13
N GLY A 117 6.24 -12.15 2.37
CA GLY A 117 5.55 -13.43 2.60
C GLY A 117 4.97 -13.53 4.02
N GLN A 118 4.48 -12.40 4.53
CA GLN A 118 4.10 -12.21 5.94
C GLN A 118 2.73 -12.78 6.29
N SER A 119 2.53 -13.13 7.56
CA SER A 119 1.22 -13.42 8.14
C SER A 119 1.13 -12.91 9.58
N ILE A 120 -0.07 -12.51 10.00
CA ILE A 120 -0.43 -12.29 11.41
C ILE A 120 -0.23 -13.60 12.19
N VAL A 121 0.44 -13.52 13.34
CA VAL A 121 0.73 -14.64 14.25
C VAL A 121 0.06 -14.48 15.63
N GLU A 122 -0.70 -13.41 15.80
CA GLU A 122 -1.50 -13.14 16.99
C GLU A 122 -2.98 -13.46 16.70
N TRP A 123 -3.73 -13.86 17.73
CA TRP A 123 -5.17 -14.01 17.59
C TRP A 123 -5.83 -12.69 17.16
N PHE A 124 -6.79 -12.76 16.26
CA PHE A 124 -7.74 -11.69 15.94
C PHE A 124 -9.09 -12.29 15.56
N ASP A 125 -10.15 -11.51 15.71
CA ASP A 125 -11.50 -11.96 15.38
C ASP A 125 -11.67 -12.08 13.85
N GLN A 126 -12.05 -13.27 13.40
CA GLN A 126 -12.33 -13.61 12.01
C GLN A 126 -13.81 -13.98 11.80
N SER A 127 -14.67 -13.75 12.81
CA SER A 127 -16.10 -14.09 12.74
C SER A 127 -16.88 -13.21 11.76
N GLN A 128 -16.38 -12.01 11.46
CA GLN A 128 -16.93 -11.09 10.48
C GLN A 128 -15.85 -10.60 9.53
N THR A 129 -15.93 -11.04 8.28
CA THR A 129 -15.06 -10.59 7.20
C THR A 129 -15.89 -10.08 6.02
N GLU A 130 -15.33 -9.11 5.29
CA GLU A 130 -16.01 -8.45 4.17
C GLU A 130 -15.11 -8.40 2.93
N PHE A 131 -15.67 -8.78 1.78
CA PHE A 131 -14.97 -8.74 0.49
C PHE A 131 -15.24 -7.41 -0.22
N ALA A 132 -14.18 -6.71 -0.63
CA ALA A 132 -14.27 -5.56 -1.53
C ALA A 132 -14.46 -6.01 -2.98
N VAL A 133 -15.69 -6.44 -3.29
CA VAL A 133 -16.15 -6.69 -4.67
C VAL A 133 -16.38 -5.35 -5.34
N LEU A 134 -15.59 -5.04 -6.37
CA LEU A 134 -15.54 -3.73 -7.00
C LEU A 134 -15.68 -3.82 -8.52
N LYS A 135 -16.32 -2.82 -9.13
CA LYS A 135 -16.26 -2.56 -10.56
C LYS A 135 -15.06 -1.69 -10.92
N ALA A 136 -14.57 -1.80 -12.15
CA ALA A 136 -13.50 -0.93 -12.62
C ALA A 136 -13.85 0.55 -12.39
N GLY A 137 -12.90 1.31 -11.82
CA GLY A 137 -13.08 2.71 -11.41
C GLY A 137 -13.56 2.90 -9.97
N GLN A 138 -14.10 1.86 -9.31
CA GLN A 138 -14.42 1.93 -7.89
C GLN A 138 -13.17 1.70 -7.03
N PHE A 139 -13.26 2.07 -5.75
CA PHE A 139 -12.18 1.87 -4.80
C PHE A 139 -12.72 1.52 -3.41
N SER A 140 -11.90 0.80 -2.64
CA SER A 140 -12.11 0.61 -1.20
C SER A 140 -11.09 1.44 -0.42
N LEU A 141 -11.44 1.81 0.81
CA LEU A 141 -10.53 2.49 1.75
C LEU A 141 -10.30 1.62 2.97
N HIS A 142 -9.07 1.55 3.45
CA HIS A 142 -8.75 0.87 4.70
C HIS A 142 -7.63 1.56 5.48
N HIS A 143 -7.75 1.54 6.81
CA HIS A 143 -6.72 2.02 7.72
C HIS A 143 -5.52 1.07 7.72
N THR A 144 -4.31 1.59 7.96
CA THR A 144 -3.05 0.83 7.95
C THR A 144 -3.02 -0.40 8.88
N CYS A 145 -3.77 -0.35 9.99
CA CYS A 145 -3.93 -1.46 10.94
C CYS A 145 -5.12 -2.38 10.61
N SER A 146 -5.82 -2.20 9.50
CA SER A 146 -6.89 -3.13 9.12
C SER A 146 -6.27 -4.46 8.71
N VAL A 147 -6.65 -5.53 9.38
CA VAL A 147 -6.20 -6.88 9.03
C VAL A 147 -6.93 -7.30 7.76
N HIS A 148 -6.16 -7.62 6.72
CA HIS A 148 -6.72 -7.94 5.40
C HIS A 148 -5.90 -8.99 4.66
N GLN A 149 -6.55 -9.65 3.71
CA GLN A 149 -5.96 -10.67 2.84
C GLN A 149 -6.50 -10.56 1.40
N SER A 150 -6.00 -11.38 0.47
CA SER A 150 -6.69 -11.60 -0.81
C SER A 150 -6.38 -12.97 -1.40
N GLY A 151 -7.43 -13.73 -1.71
CA GLY A 151 -7.32 -15.08 -2.28
C GLY A 151 -6.86 -15.12 -3.74
N ALA A 152 -6.63 -16.33 -4.27
CA ALA A 152 -6.29 -16.60 -5.66
C ALA A 152 -7.25 -15.93 -6.67
N ASN A 153 -6.78 -15.68 -7.89
CA ASN A 153 -7.65 -15.23 -8.98
C ASN A 153 -8.06 -16.45 -9.81
N LYS A 154 -9.31 -16.89 -9.66
CA LYS A 154 -9.89 -18.01 -10.40
C LYS A 154 -10.62 -17.57 -11.68
N ALA A 155 -10.67 -16.26 -11.95
CA ALA A 155 -11.28 -15.73 -13.16
C ALA A 155 -10.36 -15.92 -14.37
N ALA A 156 -10.95 -15.97 -15.56
CA ALA A 156 -10.26 -16.05 -16.84
C ALA A 156 -9.64 -14.71 -17.31
N HIS A 157 -9.69 -13.67 -16.48
CA HIS A 157 -9.14 -12.35 -16.77
C HIS A 157 -8.19 -11.86 -15.68
N ASN A 158 -7.36 -10.87 -16.01
CA ASN A 158 -6.50 -10.20 -15.03
C ASN A 158 -7.36 -9.48 -13.97
N ARG A 159 -6.93 -9.54 -12.71
CA ARG A 159 -7.37 -8.65 -11.65
C ARG A 159 -6.30 -7.59 -11.42
N ILE A 160 -6.62 -6.34 -11.75
CA ILE A 160 -5.67 -5.21 -11.73
C ILE A 160 -6.19 -4.19 -10.73
N GLY A 161 -5.44 -3.98 -9.65
CA GLY A 161 -5.70 -2.88 -8.73
C GLY A 161 -4.43 -2.15 -8.34
N VAL A 162 -4.60 -0.93 -7.86
CA VAL A 162 -3.50 -0.09 -7.38
C VAL A 162 -3.83 0.45 -5.99
N ALA A 163 -2.93 0.22 -5.05
CA ALA A 163 -3.00 0.78 -3.71
C ALA A 163 -2.34 2.16 -3.70
N LEU A 164 -3.04 3.16 -3.20
CA LEU A 164 -2.58 4.52 -2.99
C LEU A 164 -2.48 4.77 -1.49
N SER A 165 -1.26 4.96 -0.99
CA SER A 165 -0.99 5.13 0.45
C SER A 165 -1.00 6.62 0.81
N PHE A 166 -2.09 7.10 1.41
CA PHE A 166 -2.21 8.49 1.85
C PHE A 166 -1.87 8.64 3.34
N ILE A 167 -1.19 9.74 3.67
CA ILE A 167 -0.86 10.15 5.04
C ILE A 167 -1.08 11.65 5.18
N PRO A 168 -1.45 12.17 6.36
CA PRO A 168 -1.41 13.58 6.63
C PRO A 168 0.05 14.05 6.86
N THR A 169 0.34 15.32 6.61
CA THR A 169 1.70 15.91 6.72
C THR A 169 2.33 15.76 8.11
N ARG A 170 1.51 15.64 9.17
CA ARG A 170 1.97 15.40 10.55
C ARG A 170 2.66 14.04 10.75
N VAL A 171 2.43 13.05 9.86
CA VAL A 171 3.07 11.73 9.96
C VAL A 171 4.55 11.82 9.65
N ARG A 172 5.35 11.06 10.39
CA ARG A 172 6.80 10.92 10.20
C ARG A 172 7.19 9.46 10.03
N THR A 173 8.35 9.23 9.44
CA THR A 173 8.99 7.92 9.43
C THR A 173 9.85 7.73 10.69
N ILE A 174 9.92 6.50 11.20
CA ILE A 174 10.73 6.15 12.38
C ILE A 174 12.06 5.47 12.02
N GLY A 175 12.24 5.08 10.76
CA GLY A 175 13.49 4.50 10.28
C GLY A 175 14.60 5.53 10.09
N SER A 176 15.82 5.03 9.93
CA SER A 176 17.03 5.79 9.65
C SER A 176 17.03 6.47 8.27
N VAL A 177 16.21 5.94 7.34
CA VAL A 177 16.09 6.47 5.97
C VAL A 177 15.12 7.64 5.94
N ARG A 178 15.61 8.81 5.49
CA ARG A 178 14.75 9.95 5.18
C ARG A 178 13.92 9.67 3.93
N MET A 179 12.66 9.34 4.13
CA MET A 179 11.70 8.98 3.07
C MET A 179 11.18 10.19 2.31
N GLY A 180 10.70 9.94 1.10
CA GLY A 180 10.01 10.94 0.28
C GLY A 180 8.53 10.61 0.07
N ALA A 181 7.72 11.63 -0.15
CA ALA A 181 6.29 11.53 -0.45
C ALA A 181 5.87 12.64 -1.42
N THR A 182 4.78 12.43 -2.17
CA THR A 182 4.24 13.43 -3.10
C THR A 182 3.18 14.26 -2.39
N LEU A 183 3.30 15.60 -2.39
CA LEU A 183 2.21 16.47 -1.91
C LEU A 183 1.00 16.41 -2.85
N ILE A 184 -0.16 16.07 -2.28
CA ILE A 184 -1.42 15.89 -2.99
C ILE A 184 -2.34 17.09 -2.76
N ARG A 185 -2.51 17.53 -1.51
CA ARG A 185 -3.39 18.63 -1.12
C ARG A 185 -2.80 19.37 0.09
N GLY A 186 -3.15 20.66 0.23
CA GLY A 186 -2.78 21.47 1.39
C GLY A 186 -1.33 21.92 1.40
N GLN A 187 -0.77 22.06 2.61
CA GLN A 187 0.58 22.57 2.88
C GLN A 187 1.31 21.67 3.87
N ASP A 188 2.63 21.54 3.71
CA ASP A 188 3.48 20.78 4.63
C ASP A 188 4.40 21.69 5.43
N SER A 189 3.95 22.06 6.63
CA SER A 189 4.77 22.79 7.62
C SER A 189 5.70 21.88 8.43
N TYR A 190 5.44 20.57 8.47
CA TYR A 190 6.18 19.60 9.29
C TYR A 190 7.49 19.17 8.64
N LYS A 191 7.50 18.97 7.32
CA LYS A 191 8.68 18.60 6.53
C LYS A 191 9.39 17.35 7.04
N HIS A 192 8.61 16.39 7.56
CA HIS A 192 9.12 15.11 8.03
C HIS A 192 9.63 14.23 6.89
N LEU A 193 9.03 14.36 5.69
CA LEU A 193 9.42 13.64 4.47
C LEU A 193 9.86 14.63 3.38
N ASP A 194 10.71 14.17 2.46
CA ASP A 194 11.11 14.96 1.29
C ASP A 194 10.00 14.98 0.24
N HIS A 195 9.69 16.16 -0.32
CA HIS A 195 8.70 16.23 -1.40
C HIS A 195 9.25 15.66 -2.69
N VAL A 196 8.57 14.64 -3.21
CA VAL A 196 8.89 14.04 -4.51
C VAL A 196 7.96 14.65 -5.56
N LEU A 197 8.58 15.20 -6.61
CA LEU A 197 7.83 15.85 -7.69
C LEU A 197 7.13 14.81 -8.58
N PRO A 198 5.90 15.09 -9.04
CA PRO A 198 5.17 14.21 -9.94
C PRO A 198 5.90 14.04 -11.29
N SER A 199 5.52 13.02 -12.04
CA SER A 199 5.98 12.86 -13.42
C SER A 199 5.41 13.94 -14.33
N LYS A 200 6.24 14.42 -15.28
CA LYS A 200 5.79 15.32 -16.36
C LYS A 200 5.83 14.62 -17.72
N THR A 201 6.81 13.75 -17.90
CA THR A 201 7.02 13.00 -19.13
C THR A 201 7.01 11.52 -18.81
N GLU A 202 6.28 10.75 -19.60
CA GLU A 202 6.23 9.30 -19.47
C GLU A 202 7.64 8.70 -19.61
N PHE A 203 8.13 8.09 -18.52
CA PHE A 203 9.47 7.52 -18.41
C PHE A 203 10.58 8.48 -18.88
N GLY A 204 10.49 9.77 -18.55
CA GLY A 204 11.60 10.71 -18.77
C GLY A 204 12.86 10.32 -17.98
N SER A 205 14.02 10.85 -18.36
CA SER A 205 15.28 10.55 -17.64
C SER A 205 15.20 10.96 -16.17
N ALA A 206 14.74 12.18 -15.90
CA ALA A 206 14.61 12.69 -14.54
C ALA A 206 13.55 11.92 -13.72
N GLU A 207 12.45 11.49 -14.36
CA GLU A 207 11.42 10.63 -13.76
C GLU A 207 12.00 9.28 -13.34
N ARG A 208 12.79 8.64 -14.22
CA ARG A 208 13.46 7.37 -13.91
C ARG A 208 14.45 7.52 -12.77
N ASP A 209 15.23 8.60 -12.73
CA ASP A 209 16.18 8.84 -11.64
C ASP A 209 15.44 9.03 -10.31
N ARG A 210 14.39 9.87 -10.28
CA ARG A 210 13.54 10.06 -9.09
C ARG A 210 12.89 8.75 -8.63
N HIS A 211 12.35 7.97 -9.56
CA HIS A 211 11.72 6.68 -9.28
C HIS A 211 12.72 5.66 -8.71
N ASN A 212 13.90 5.53 -9.32
CA ASN A 212 14.96 4.63 -8.85
C ASN A 212 15.41 5.03 -7.43
N THR A 213 15.62 6.32 -7.16
CA THR A 213 15.96 6.81 -5.81
C THR A 213 14.84 6.51 -4.81
N SER A 214 13.58 6.78 -5.18
CA SER A 214 12.41 6.53 -4.33
C SER A 214 12.28 5.03 -4.00
N PHE A 215 12.42 4.16 -4.99
CA PHE A 215 12.34 2.71 -4.81
C PHE A 215 13.48 2.17 -3.96
N LYS A 216 14.72 2.66 -4.15
CA LYS A 216 15.87 2.29 -3.32
C LYS A 216 15.62 2.64 -1.84
N LYS A 217 15.21 3.88 -1.55
CA LYS A 217 14.88 4.32 -0.19
C LYS A 217 13.75 3.49 0.44
N TYR A 218 12.72 3.16 -0.36
CA TYR A 218 11.63 2.29 0.09
C TYR A 218 12.14 0.91 0.54
N LEU A 219 13.02 0.27 -0.24
CA LEU A 219 13.59 -1.03 0.13
C LEU A 219 14.47 -0.95 1.38
N GLU A 220 15.30 0.09 1.50
CA GLU A 220 16.13 0.30 2.69
C GLU A 220 15.26 0.45 3.95
N ASN A 221 14.24 1.31 3.92
CA ASN A 221 13.29 1.47 5.01
C ASN A 221 12.55 0.16 5.31
N PHE A 222 12.02 -0.51 4.28
CA PHE A 222 11.30 -1.78 4.44
C PHE A 222 12.15 -2.84 5.16
N ASN A 223 13.41 -3.01 4.75
CA ASN A 223 14.32 -3.98 5.37
C ASN A 223 14.67 -3.60 6.81
N GLU A 224 14.85 -2.31 7.09
CA GLU A 224 15.07 -1.82 8.46
C GLU A 224 13.86 -2.12 9.34
N GLN A 225 12.64 -1.79 8.89
CA GLN A 225 11.42 -2.04 9.66
C GLN A 225 11.14 -3.54 9.84
N LEU A 226 11.42 -4.35 8.81
CA LEU A 226 11.35 -5.81 8.89
C LEU A 226 12.25 -6.34 10.01
N ALA A 227 13.53 -5.94 10.02
CA ALA A 227 14.49 -6.39 11.01
C ALA A 227 14.11 -5.93 12.43
N LEU A 228 13.68 -4.68 12.59
CA LEU A 228 13.22 -4.13 13.87
C LEU A 228 11.98 -4.88 14.37
N HIS A 229 11.02 -5.18 13.50
CA HIS A 229 9.81 -5.90 13.88
C HIS A 229 10.15 -7.33 14.34
N GLU A 230 10.95 -8.07 13.58
CA GLU A 230 11.37 -9.43 13.95
C GLU A 230 12.13 -9.47 15.28
N LEU A 231 12.97 -8.47 15.58
CA LEU A 231 13.67 -8.36 16.86
C LEU A 231 12.72 -8.16 18.05
N ASN A 232 11.59 -7.49 17.83
CA ASN A 232 10.62 -7.14 18.88
C ASN A 232 9.48 -8.16 19.02
N LEU A 233 9.47 -9.22 18.20
CA LEU A 233 8.46 -10.26 18.33
C LEU A 233 8.64 -11.03 19.65
N PRO A 234 7.53 -11.45 20.30
CA PRO A 234 7.62 -12.36 21.43
C PRO A 234 8.44 -13.61 21.08
N ALA A 235 9.27 -14.06 22.02
CA ALA A 235 9.91 -15.36 21.92
C ALA A 235 8.81 -16.44 21.80
N THR A 236 9.04 -17.39 20.90
CA THR A 236 8.16 -18.55 20.66
C THR A 236 8.16 -19.50 21.84
#